data_AF-A0A7S1CIM8-F1
#
_entry.id   AF-A0A7S1CIM8-F1
#
_cell.length_a   1.000
_cell.length_b   1.000
_cell.length_c   1.000
_cell.angle_alpha   90.00
_cell.angle_beta   90.00
_cell.angle_gamma   90.00
#
_symmetry.space_group_name_H-M   'P 1'
#
loop_
_entity.id
_entity.type
_entity.pdbx_description
1 polymer ?
#
loop_
_entity_poly.entity_id
_entity_poly.type
_entity_poly.pdbx_seq_one_letter_code
_entity_poly.pdbx_strand_id
1 'polypeptide(L)'
;TSARAVGEYWMSLPVRVPHGPPGGLNVQLHAKVEGARVRIVDPEVDFGLVGVGGHMARTVRIKNLSALPASWSLRQTSKEMLMPSPSAAQTPAVTARSQMEEAEQQRAVLAFEPSDGVLPPGGEATVSVSCHAGAK
;
A
#
# COMPACT_ATOMS: atom_id res chain seq x y z
N THR A 1 20.85 -17.77 -1.88
CA THR A 1 19.69 -17.09 -2.51
C THR A 1 19.96 -15.60 -2.50
N SER A 2 20.27 -14.97 -3.63
CA SER A 2 20.53 -13.52 -3.68
C SER A 2 19.21 -12.77 -3.79
N ALA A 3 18.91 -11.90 -2.83
CA ALA A 3 17.87 -10.89 -2.97
C ALA A 3 18.50 -9.64 -3.63
N ARG A 4 18.01 -9.24 -4.81
CA ARG A 4 18.39 -7.97 -5.44
C ARG A 4 17.24 -6.98 -5.30
N ALA A 5 17.58 -5.70 -5.15
CA ALA A 5 16.58 -4.64 -5.12
C ALA A 5 15.87 -4.52 -6.47
N VAL A 6 14.76 -3.77 -6.50
CA VAL A 6 14.10 -3.38 -7.75
C VAL A 6 15.06 -2.48 -8.55
N GLY A 7 15.21 -2.72 -9.84
CA GLY A 7 16.11 -1.96 -10.69
C GLY A 7 16.59 -2.73 -11.91
N GLU A 8 17.40 -2.05 -12.73
CA GLU A 8 18.07 -2.65 -13.88
C GLU A 8 19.50 -3.03 -13.53
N TYR A 9 19.89 -4.22 -13.96
CA TYR A 9 21.18 -4.80 -13.66
C TYR A 9 21.86 -5.27 -14.93
N TRP A 10 23.14 -4.93 -15.02
CA TRP A 10 24.03 -5.36 -16.09
C TRP A 10 25.20 -6.14 -15.49
N MET A 11 25.55 -7.25 -16.10
CA MET A 11 26.72 -8.04 -15.72
C MET A 11 27.39 -8.60 -16.97
N SER A 12 28.71 -8.52 -17.04
CA SER A 12 29.48 -9.17 -18.10
C SER A 12 30.16 -10.42 -17.54
N LEU A 13 29.91 -11.56 -18.17
CA LEU A 13 30.47 -12.86 -17.82
C LEU A 13 31.53 -13.23 -18.86
N PRO A 14 32.81 -13.31 -18.48
CA PRO A 14 33.85 -13.77 -19.40
C PRO A 14 33.66 -15.26 -19.69
N VAL A 15 33.70 -15.61 -20.97
CA VAL A 15 33.57 -16.99 -21.47
C VAL A 15 34.93 -17.48 -21.92
N ARG A 16 35.37 -18.60 -21.34
CA ARG A 16 36.61 -19.29 -21.75
C ARG A 16 36.26 -20.43 -22.68
N VAL A 17 36.74 -20.34 -23.93
CA VAL A 17 36.65 -21.42 -24.91
C VAL A 17 38.07 -21.81 -25.31
N PRO A 18 38.51 -23.06 -25.06
CA PRO A 18 39.81 -23.55 -25.53
C PRO A 18 39.91 -23.38 -27.05
N HIS A 19 41.04 -22.85 -27.54
CA HIS A 19 41.25 -22.50 -28.95
C HIS A 19 40.21 -21.52 -29.53
N GLY A 20 39.58 -20.70 -28.67
CA GLY A 20 38.62 -19.68 -29.07
C GLY A 20 39.26 -18.43 -29.71
N PRO A 21 38.43 -17.44 -30.10
CA PRO A 21 38.90 -16.21 -30.73
C PRO A 21 39.93 -15.47 -29.85
N PRO A 22 40.96 -14.83 -30.44
CA PRO A 22 42.04 -14.17 -29.71
C PRO A 22 41.60 -12.99 -28.82
N GLY A 23 40.39 -12.47 -29.00
CA GLY A 23 39.79 -11.43 -28.14
C GLY A 23 38.98 -11.96 -26.95
N GLY A 24 38.88 -13.28 -26.78
CA GLY A 24 37.96 -13.90 -25.83
C GLY A 24 36.49 -13.69 -26.21
N LEU A 25 35.59 -14.27 -25.43
CA LEU A 25 34.15 -14.11 -25.59
C LEU A 25 33.58 -13.59 -24.27
N ASN A 26 32.56 -12.73 -24.33
CA ASN A 26 31.84 -12.25 -23.16
C ASN A 26 30.33 -12.42 -23.38
N VAL A 27 29.62 -12.79 -22.33
CA VAL A 27 28.16 -12.81 -22.29
C VAL A 27 27.69 -11.63 -21.45
N GLN A 28 26.85 -10.78 -22.02
CA GLN A 28 26.22 -9.69 -21.28
C GLN A 28 24.86 -10.15 -20.75
N LEU A 29 24.71 -10.19 -19.43
CA LEU A 29 23.43 -10.34 -18.76
C LEU A 29 22.82 -8.96 -18.57
N HIS A 30 21.59 -8.77 -19.07
CA HIS A 30 20.71 -7.66 -18.73
C HIS A 30 19.51 -8.22 -17.97
N ALA A 31 19.24 -7.69 -16.78
CA ALA A 31 18.10 -8.10 -15.97
C ALA A 31 17.34 -6.88 -15.47
N LYS A 32 16.04 -6.81 -15.77
CA LYS A 32 15.11 -5.84 -15.20
C LYS A 32 14.33 -6.51 -14.07
N VAL A 33 14.56 -6.06 -12.85
CA VAL A 33 13.86 -6.56 -11.65
C VAL A 33 12.77 -5.58 -11.28
N GLU A 34 11.51 -5.98 -11.39
CA GLU A 34 10.35 -5.17 -11.04
C GLU A 34 9.76 -5.62 -9.70
N GLY A 35 9.20 -4.68 -8.94
CA GLY A 35 8.49 -4.96 -7.68
C GLY A 35 7.00 -5.26 -7.88
N ALA A 36 6.36 -5.75 -6.82
CA ALA A 36 4.91 -5.90 -6.80
C ALA A 36 4.21 -4.52 -6.93
N ARG A 37 3.14 -4.44 -7.74
CA ARG A 37 2.44 -3.18 -8.02
C ARG A 37 0.93 -3.37 -7.95
N VAL A 38 0.28 -2.61 -7.08
CA VAL A 38 -1.18 -2.65 -6.88
C VAL A 38 -1.80 -1.30 -7.24
N ARG A 39 -3.04 -1.31 -7.74
CA ARG A 39 -3.83 -0.13 -8.06
C ARG A 39 -5.25 -0.26 -7.52
N ILE A 40 -5.79 0.79 -6.92
CA ILE A 40 -7.22 0.92 -6.66
C ILE A 40 -7.91 1.37 -7.95
N VAL A 41 -8.89 0.62 -8.44
CA VAL A 41 -9.56 0.89 -9.73
C VAL A 41 -10.40 2.16 -9.66
N ASP A 42 -11.16 2.32 -8.57
CA ASP A 42 -11.99 3.47 -8.28
C ASP A 42 -11.45 4.13 -7.00
N PRO A 43 -10.60 5.17 -7.10
CA PRO A 43 -9.79 5.67 -5.97
C PRO A 43 -10.59 6.48 -4.93
N GLU A 44 -11.88 6.67 -5.15
CA GLU A 44 -12.77 7.42 -4.27
C GLU A 44 -13.93 6.53 -3.83
N VAL A 45 -14.28 6.63 -2.54
CA VAL A 45 -15.41 5.92 -1.94
C VAL A 45 -16.40 6.97 -1.43
N ASP A 46 -17.49 7.14 -2.17
CA ASP A 46 -18.56 8.04 -1.77
C ASP A 46 -19.68 7.28 -1.06
N PHE A 47 -19.83 7.56 0.24
CA PHE A 47 -20.94 7.07 1.05
C PHE A 47 -22.17 7.98 0.97
N GLY A 48 -22.09 9.14 0.34
CA GLY A 48 -23.17 10.13 0.35
C GLY A 48 -23.59 10.50 1.78
N LEU A 49 -24.90 10.72 1.95
CA LEU A 49 -25.47 11.06 3.25
C LEU A 49 -25.69 9.79 4.09
N VAL A 50 -24.85 9.59 5.12
CA VAL A 50 -25.06 8.55 6.13
C VAL A 50 -25.79 9.18 7.32
N GLY A 51 -26.99 8.65 7.65
CA GLY A 51 -27.76 9.13 8.79
C GLY A 51 -27.04 8.90 10.13
N VAL A 52 -27.36 9.71 11.15
CA VAL A 52 -26.82 9.54 12.51
C VAL A 52 -27.18 8.16 13.05
N GLY A 53 -26.18 7.41 13.55
CA GLY A 53 -26.34 6.02 13.97
C GLY A 53 -26.60 5.02 12.83
N GLY A 54 -26.58 5.47 11.58
CA GLY A 54 -26.72 4.64 10.39
C GLY A 54 -25.42 3.92 10.02
N HIS A 55 -25.56 2.93 9.14
CA HIS A 55 -24.44 2.24 8.51
C HIS A 55 -24.64 2.18 7.00
N MET A 56 -23.57 2.26 6.23
CA MET A 56 -23.63 2.05 4.79
C MET A 56 -22.37 1.38 4.27
N ALA A 57 -22.51 0.46 3.31
CA ALA A 57 -21.40 -0.23 2.68
C ALA A 57 -21.21 0.17 1.22
N ARG A 58 -19.96 0.26 0.80
CA ARG A 58 -19.51 0.51 -0.57
C ARG A 58 -18.43 -0.49 -0.94
N THR A 59 -18.08 -0.53 -2.22
CA THR A 59 -17.13 -1.51 -2.74
C THR A 59 -15.93 -0.82 -3.35
N VAL A 60 -14.73 -1.29 -3.01
CA VAL A 60 -13.46 -0.87 -3.58
C VAL A 60 -12.84 -2.03 -4.31
N ARG A 61 -12.33 -1.78 -5.52
CA ARG A 61 -11.63 -2.79 -6.32
C ARG A 61 -10.14 -2.53 -6.33
N ILE A 62 -9.38 -3.58 -6.09
CA ILE A 62 -7.92 -3.56 -6.00
C ILE A 62 -7.37 -4.51 -7.06
N LYS A 63 -6.49 -4.03 -7.93
CA LYS A 63 -5.90 -4.81 -9.03
C LYS A 63 -4.38 -4.88 -8.92
N ASN A 64 -3.83 -6.07 -9.06
CA ASN A 64 -2.40 -6.29 -9.20
C ASN A 64 -1.98 -6.08 -10.67
N LEU A 65 -1.09 -5.14 -10.90
CA LEU A 65 -0.55 -4.79 -12.22
C LEU A 65 0.82 -5.42 -12.49
N SER A 66 1.40 -6.11 -11.51
CA SER A 66 2.71 -6.73 -11.63
C SER A 66 2.63 -8.21 -12.00
N ALA A 67 3.76 -8.73 -12.49
CA ALA A 67 3.95 -10.16 -12.74
C ALA A 67 4.26 -10.97 -11.46
N LEU A 68 4.27 -10.32 -10.29
CA LEU A 68 4.57 -10.92 -8.99
C LEU A 68 3.31 -10.94 -8.11
N PRO A 69 3.20 -11.89 -7.16
CA PRO A 69 2.19 -11.80 -6.11
C PRO A 69 2.33 -10.48 -5.32
N ALA A 70 1.21 -9.83 -5.02
CA ALA A 70 1.20 -8.53 -4.37
C ALA A 70 0.36 -8.55 -3.09
N SER A 71 1.02 -8.34 -1.94
CA SER A 71 0.36 -8.18 -0.65
C SER A 71 -0.25 -6.78 -0.54
N TRP A 72 -1.43 -6.69 0.07
CA TRP A 72 -2.14 -5.43 0.28
C TRP A 72 -2.85 -5.43 1.64
N SER A 73 -3.11 -4.23 2.17
CA SER A 73 -3.96 -4.04 3.35
C SER A 73 -4.62 -2.66 3.32
N LEU A 74 -5.81 -2.55 3.89
CA LEU A 74 -6.58 -1.34 4.04
C LEU A 74 -6.83 -1.07 5.53
N ARG A 75 -6.64 0.18 5.94
CA ARG A 75 -6.86 0.63 7.32
C ARG A 75 -7.38 2.06 7.31
N GLN A 76 -8.28 2.37 8.25
CA GLN A 76 -8.67 3.75 8.51
C GLN A 76 -7.48 4.52 9.07
N THR A 77 -7.23 5.72 8.54
CA THR A 77 -6.18 6.63 8.99
C THR A 77 -6.80 7.99 9.30
N SER A 78 -6.35 8.67 10.36
CA SER A 78 -6.82 10.02 10.67
C SER A 78 -6.16 11.06 9.75
N LYS A 79 -6.91 12.12 9.43
CA LYS A 79 -6.40 13.23 8.60
C LYS A 79 -5.16 13.90 9.20
N GLU A 80 -4.99 13.84 10.53
CA GLU A 80 -3.80 14.34 11.23
C GLU A 80 -2.51 13.54 10.91
N MET A 81 -2.60 12.29 10.42
CA MET A 81 -1.45 11.42 10.18
C MET A 81 -0.82 11.58 8.77
N LEU A 82 -1.48 12.31 7.87
CA LEU A 82 -1.03 12.49 6.47
C LEU A 82 -0.15 13.72 6.25
N MET A 83 0.16 14.50 7.30
CA MET A 83 1.11 15.61 7.21
C MET A 83 2.48 15.17 7.73
N PRO A 84 3.55 15.18 6.90
CA PRO A 84 4.91 15.15 7.44
C PRO A 84 5.11 16.46 8.20
N SER A 85 5.14 16.40 9.53
CA SER A 85 5.42 17.57 10.36
C SER A 85 6.84 18.07 10.11
N PRO A 86 7.06 19.35 9.74
CA PRO A 86 8.37 19.94 9.89
C PRO A 86 8.53 20.37 11.35
N SER A 87 9.59 19.86 11.97
CA SER A 87 10.27 20.45 13.12
C SER A 87 9.82 20.05 14.52
N ALA A 88 10.75 19.39 15.20
CA ALA A 88 10.76 19.21 16.63
C ALA A 88 10.91 20.57 17.35
N ALA A 89 9.90 20.97 18.10
CA ALA A 89 10.07 21.85 19.26
C ALA A 89 9.02 21.47 20.29
N GLN A 90 9.50 20.85 21.37
CA GLN A 90 8.73 20.41 22.51
C GLN A 90 8.27 21.64 23.32
N THR A 91 7.05 21.64 23.81
CA THR A 91 6.69 22.36 25.03
C THR A 91 5.54 21.62 25.73
N PRO A 92 5.66 21.25 27.02
CA PRO A 92 4.63 20.53 27.74
C PRO A 92 3.68 21.54 28.41
N ALA A 93 2.41 21.53 28.03
CA ALA A 93 1.35 22.21 28.78
C ALA A 93 0.30 21.17 29.17
N VAL A 94 0.53 20.60 30.35
CA VAL A 94 -0.45 19.91 31.18
C VAL A 94 -1.68 20.81 31.34
N THR A 95 -2.85 20.33 30.89
CA THR A 95 -4.23 20.56 31.42
C THR A 95 -5.23 20.53 30.26
N ALA A 96 -5.70 19.32 29.90
CA ALA A 96 -6.99 19.06 29.23
C ALA A 96 -7.13 17.54 28.97
N ARG A 97 -7.13 16.72 30.03
CA ARG A 97 -7.17 15.24 29.93
C ARG A 97 -8.55 14.61 30.11
N SER A 98 -9.64 15.34 29.86
CA SER A 98 -10.98 14.78 30.14
C SER A 98 -12.08 15.16 29.15
N GLN A 99 -11.76 15.74 27.99
CA GLN A 99 -12.77 16.11 26.97
C GLN A 99 -12.42 15.64 25.55
N MET A 100 -11.33 14.89 25.37
CA MET A 100 -10.88 14.43 24.05
C MET A 100 -11.32 13.00 23.73
N GLU A 101 -11.64 12.18 24.74
CA GLU A 101 -12.08 10.79 24.55
C GLU A 101 -13.53 10.66 24.05
N GLU A 102 -14.42 11.59 24.41
CA GLU A 102 -15.82 11.59 23.93
C GLU A 102 -15.96 12.12 22.48
N ALA A 103 -15.03 12.97 22.03
CA ALA A 103 -15.01 13.48 20.66
C ALA A 103 -14.43 12.47 19.64
N GLU A 104 -13.57 11.55 20.11
CA GLU A 104 -13.04 10.46 19.26
C GLU A 104 -14.10 9.38 19.00
N GLN A 105 -15.01 9.16 19.95
CA GLN A 105 -16.12 8.19 19.84
C GLN A 105 -17.25 8.65 18.90
N GLN A 106 -17.29 9.95 18.55
CA GLN A 106 -18.26 10.49 17.58
C GLN A 106 -17.74 10.50 16.13
N ARG A 107 -16.50 10.08 15.87
CA ARG A 107 -15.99 9.96 14.50
C ARG A 107 -16.57 8.71 13.82
N ALA A 108 -16.89 8.84 12.54
CA ALA A 108 -17.29 7.69 11.74
C ALA A 108 -16.19 6.62 11.71
N VAL A 109 -16.59 5.35 11.82
CA VAL A 109 -15.69 4.20 11.80
C VAL A 109 -15.89 3.43 10.49
N LEU A 110 -14.80 3.16 9.79
CA LEU A 110 -14.73 2.36 8.59
C LEU A 110 -14.28 0.94 8.93
N ALA A 111 -15.03 -0.06 8.49
CA ALA A 111 -14.59 -1.45 8.49
C ALA A 111 -14.34 -1.91 7.04
N PHE A 112 -13.41 -2.85 6.88
CA PHE A 112 -12.98 -3.36 5.58
C PHE A 112 -13.06 -4.89 5.59
N GLU A 113 -13.73 -5.46 4.59
CA GLU A 113 -13.84 -6.92 4.45
C GLU A 113 -13.62 -7.35 3.00
N PRO A 114 -12.51 -8.07 2.69
CA PRO A 114 -11.36 -8.32 3.56
C PRO A 114 -10.51 -7.07 3.81
N SER A 115 -9.83 -7.00 4.97
CA SER A 115 -8.91 -5.90 5.30
C SER A 115 -7.52 -6.04 4.67
N ASP A 116 -7.13 -7.25 4.31
CA ASP A 116 -5.83 -7.57 3.75
C ASP A 116 -5.87 -8.85 2.92
N GLY A 117 -4.81 -9.07 2.14
CA GLY A 117 -4.67 -10.27 1.35
C GLY A 117 -3.47 -10.24 0.41
N VAL A 118 -3.40 -11.25 -0.45
CA VAL A 118 -2.38 -11.37 -1.50
C VAL A 118 -3.06 -11.59 -2.83
N LEU A 119 -2.76 -10.73 -3.81
CA LEU A 119 -3.25 -10.84 -5.16
C LEU A 119 -2.27 -11.63 -6.04
N PRO A 120 -2.73 -12.62 -6.82
CA PRO A 120 -1.88 -13.23 -7.84
C PRO A 120 -1.51 -12.22 -8.94
N PRO A 121 -0.49 -12.51 -9.76
CA PRO A 121 -0.17 -11.69 -10.93
C PRO A 121 -1.39 -11.41 -11.81
N GLY A 122 -1.66 -10.13 -12.09
CA GLY A 122 -2.85 -9.72 -12.86
C GLY A 122 -4.20 -9.86 -12.15
N GLY A 123 -4.23 -10.37 -10.91
CA GLY A 123 -5.45 -10.63 -10.14
C GLY A 123 -6.15 -9.35 -9.66
N GLU A 124 -7.41 -9.51 -9.25
CA GLU A 124 -8.25 -8.45 -8.69
C GLU A 124 -8.95 -8.94 -7.42
N ALA A 125 -9.13 -8.04 -6.46
CA ALA A 125 -9.92 -8.25 -5.25
C ALA A 125 -10.97 -7.15 -5.11
N THR A 126 -12.08 -7.54 -4.52
CA THR A 126 -13.21 -6.66 -4.21
C THR A 126 -13.31 -6.59 -2.69
N VAL A 127 -13.24 -5.37 -2.14
CA VAL A 127 -13.32 -5.11 -0.70
C VAL A 127 -14.61 -4.36 -0.40
N SER A 128 -15.37 -4.86 0.56
CA SER A 128 -16.49 -4.13 1.15
C SER A 128 -15.96 -3.15 2.18
N VAL A 129 -16.32 -1.87 2.05
CA VAL A 129 -15.99 -0.81 3.00
C VAL A 129 -17.29 -0.36 3.65
N SER A 130 -17.45 -0.59 4.94
CA SER A 130 -18.63 -0.16 5.70
C SER A 130 -18.31 1.07 6.55
N CYS A 131 -19.12 2.11 6.41
CA CYS A 131 -19.07 3.30 7.25
C CYS A 131 -20.15 3.20 8.33
N HIS A 132 -19.74 3.35 9.58
CA HIS A 132 -20.60 3.41 10.76
C HIS A 132 -20.53 4.85 11.30
N ALA A 133 -21.64 5.58 11.21
CA ALA A 133 -21.70 6.95 11.73
C ALA A 133 -21.70 6.94 13.27
N GLY A 134 -21.00 7.90 13.88
CA GLY A 134 -21.01 8.09 15.34
C GLY A 134 -22.44 8.31 15.86
N ALA A 135 -22.74 7.74 17.02
CA ALA A 135 -23.98 8.00 17.74
C ALA A 135 -23.84 9.30 18.56
N LYS A 136 -24.97 10.00 18.76
CA LYS A 136 -25.04 11.24 19.53
C LYS A 136 -25.11 10.97 21.03
#